data_AF-A0A9D5C855-F1
#
_entry.id   AF-A0A9D5C855-F1
#
_cell.length_a   1.000
_cell.length_b   1.000
_cell.length_c   1.000
_cell.angle_alpha   90.00
_cell.angle_beta   90.00
_cell.angle_gamma   90.00
#
_symmetry.space_group_name_H-M   'P 1'
#
loop_
_entity.id
_entity.type
_entity.pdbx_description
1 polymer ?
#
loop_
_entity_poly.entity_id
_entity_poly.type
_entity_poly.pdbx_seq_one_letter_code
_entity_poly.pdbx_strand_id
1 'polypeptide(L)'
;MLKNNRHTYGRWDQILILTLLRPDIGTLSMQSDQQPSPSVLGEALFFALRVLLSRSLSRSTTIVQNSNCVFVLLVDSQYGGVVEVEGDVNKLDFDISNVYECAAEWIKTNAKISVSPIDRIWNKLGNANWGDIGTLQVLLATFYSMVQFCGMPKYSLEDLAAEHNTRLKNRRIERQLVDAAQVNGNGLFPFQRRSISPEIVEVQDGVQVESEETLKLEIGSVLWLEDSNWQKGFQINEVLMDSEVPIYSATPVEEPGKPLLLYVGSRPSHLEPAWEDMNLWYHVQRQTKVLSLMKQRGLSSKFLPQVAASGRIIHPGQCNKPSSGGNCGHPWCGTPILVTSPVGETLSSMIKNGAFGPEEALKCCHDCLSALATASSAGIRHGDIRPENVIYVNTGVKRTFFVLIGWGHAVLEDRDRPSMNLFFSSTYALQEGKLCAASDAESLIYLLYFSSGGVFLTWIQLKGHYNGEKNHGQEELYSRSLGMYRLC
;
A
#
# COMPACT_ATOMS: atom_id res chain seq x y z
N MET A 1 -38.97 -7.29 19.65
CA MET A 1 -38.39 -8.55 20.18
C MET A 1 -37.63 -8.23 21.46
N LEU A 2 -38.01 -8.89 22.54
CA LEU A 2 -37.71 -8.57 23.94
C LEU A 2 -36.23 -8.68 24.32
N LYS A 3 -35.77 -7.75 25.17
CA LYS A 3 -34.48 -7.77 25.86
C LYS A 3 -34.41 -9.02 26.76
N ASN A 4 -33.71 -10.05 26.29
CA ASN A 4 -33.40 -11.22 27.11
C ASN A 4 -31.88 -11.29 27.30
N ASN A 5 -31.39 -10.80 28.45
CA ASN A 5 -29.97 -10.72 28.83
C ASN A 5 -29.29 -12.08 29.05
N ARG A 6 -29.95 -13.20 28.72
CA ARG A 6 -29.43 -14.57 28.94
C ARG A 6 -28.95 -15.27 27.67
N HIS A 7 -29.00 -14.59 26.53
CA HIS A 7 -28.38 -15.08 25.30
C HIS A 7 -27.58 -13.96 24.64
N THR A 8 -26.28 -14.21 24.43
CA THR A 8 -25.37 -13.37 23.64
C THR A 8 -25.70 -13.49 22.15
N TYR A 9 -26.94 -13.19 21.75
CA TYR A 9 -27.25 -12.99 20.35
C TYR A 9 -26.69 -11.63 19.94
N GLY A 10 -25.84 -11.61 18.90
CA GLY A 10 -25.31 -10.39 18.32
C GLY A 10 -26.46 -9.45 17.97
N ARG A 11 -26.39 -8.20 18.43
CA ARG A 11 -27.42 -7.20 18.13
C ARG A 11 -27.19 -6.62 16.74
N TRP A 12 -28.26 -6.39 15.99
CA TRP A 12 -28.19 -5.87 14.61
C TRP A 12 -27.55 -4.49 14.52
N ASP A 13 -27.64 -3.66 15.57
CA ASP A 13 -26.97 -2.36 15.67
C ASP A 13 -25.45 -2.47 15.88
N GLN A 14 -24.95 -3.64 16.27
CA GLN A 14 -23.52 -3.90 16.51
C GLN A 14 -22.84 -4.65 15.35
N ILE A 15 -23.58 -4.96 14.27
CA ILE A 15 -23.01 -5.62 13.09
C ILE A 15 -22.16 -4.61 12.32
N LEU A 16 -20.87 -4.93 12.14
CA LEU A 16 -19.92 -4.11 11.38
C LEU A 16 -19.88 -4.49 9.90
N ILE A 17 -19.92 -5.79 9.63
CA ILE A 17 -19.84 -6.38 8.29
C ILE A 17 -20.84 -7.51 8.23
N LEU A 18 -21.56 -7.60 7.12
CA LEU A 18 -22.46 -8.72 6.82
C LEU A 18 -21.93 -9.48 5.62
N THR A 19 -21.77 -10.79 5.75
CA THR A 19 -21.30 -11.64 4.66
C THR A 19 -22.43 -12.56 4.20
N LEU A 20 -22.82 -12.44 2.95
CA LEU A 20 -23.75 -13.34 2.28
C LEU A 20 -22.97 -14.45 1.57
N LEU A 21 -23.05 -15.64 2.15
CA LEU A 21 -22.53 -16.86 1.54
C LEU A 21 -23.61 -17.45 0.62
N ARG A 22 -23.37 -17.42 -0.69
CA ARG A 22 -24.25 -18.01 -1.70
C ARG A 22 -23.41 -18.87 -2.66
N PRO A 23 -23.90 -20.05 -3.07
CA PRO A 23 -23.23 -20.80 -4.13
C PRO A 23 -23.38 -20.04 -5.47
N ASP A 24 -22.39 -20.19 -6.34
CA ASP A 24 -22.46 -19.78 -7.75
C ASP A 24 -22.69 -18.27 -8.00
N ILE A 25 -22.10 -17.41 -7.16
CA ILE A 25 -22.16 -15.95 -7.36
C ILE A 25 -21.46 -15.58 -8.68
N GLY A 26 -20.37 -16.27 -9.02
CA GLY A 26 -19.65 -16.09 -10.29
C GLY A 26 -20.25 -16.82 -11.51
N THR A 27 -20.96 -17.93 -11.32
CA THR A 27 -21.48 -18.76 -12.43
C THR A 27 -22.69 -18.13 -13.11
N LEU A 28 -23.44 -17.29 -12.37
CA LEU A 28 -24.57 -16.50 -12.89
C LEU A 28 -24.13 -15.24 -13.65
N SER A 29 -22.87 -14.80 -13.54
CA SER A 29 -22.37 -13.57 -14.18
C SER A 29 -21.67 -13.81 -15.53
N MET A 30 -21.45 -15.08 -15.92
CA MET A 30 -20.89 -15.45 -17.24
C MET A 30 -21.76 -15.00 -18.44
N GLN A 31 -23.00 -14.58 -18.21
CA GLN A 31 -23.92 -14.08 -19.24
C GLN A 31 -24.22 -12.57 -19.15
N SER A 32 -23.76 -11.84 -18.12
CA SER A 32 -23.91 -10.38 -18.02
C SER A 32 -22.90 -9.71 -17.07
N ASP A 33 -22.16 -8.71 -17.57
CA ASP A 33 -21.45 -7.60 -16.89
C ASP A 33 -20.88 -7.78 -15.47
N GLN A 34 -20.45 -8.98 -15.06
CA GLN A 34 -19.82 -9.25 -13.75
C GLN A 34 -20.64 -8.78 -12.52
N GLN A 35 -21.95 -8.54 -12.69
CA GLN A 35 -22.84 -8.03 -11.64
C GLN A 35 -23.54 -9.18 -10.90
N PRO A 36 -23.86 -9.00 -9.60
CA PRO A 36 -24.62 -9.99 -8.85
C PRO A 36 -26.03 -10.15 -9.40
N SER A 37 -26.59 -11.36 -9.26
CA SER A 37 -27.97 -11.60 -9.68
C SER A 37 -28.95 -10.72 -8.89
N PRO A 38 -30.08 -10.30 -9.49
CA PRO A 38 -31.07 -9.46 -8.82
C PRO A 38 -31.60 -10.05 -7.51
N SER A 39 -31.65 -11.38 -7.38
CA SER A 39 -32.06 -12.05 -6.14
C SER A 39 -31.03 -11.90 -5.02
N VAL A 40 -29.73 -12.07 -5.33
CA VAL A 40 -28.63 -11.88 -4.37
C VAL A 40 -28.54 -10.41 -3.98
N LEU A 41 -28.70 -9.50 -4.94
CA LEU A 41 -28.71 -8.06 -4.66
C LEU A 41 -29.89 -7.66 -3.78
N GLY A 42 -31.10 -8.16 -4.08
CA GLY A 42 -32.29 -7.89 -3.25
C GLY A 42 -32.13 -8.36 -1.81
N GLU A 43 -31.50 -9.52 -1.61
CA GLU A 43 -31.17 -10.05 -0.29
C GLU A 43 -30.13 -9.17 0.43
N ALA A 44 -29.07 -8.74 -0.26
CA ALA A 44 -28.08 -7.82 0.27
C ALA A 44 -28.70 -6.49 0.73
N LEU A 45 -29.57 -5.91 -0.09
CA LEU A 45 -30.27 -4.67 0.22
C LEU A 45 -31.22 -4.83 1.41
N PHE A 46 -31.92 -5.96 1.50
CA PHE A 46 -32.79 -6.27 2.64
C PHE A 46 -32.00 -6.30 3.96
N PHE A 47 -30.86 -6.99 3.98
CA PHE A 47 -30.03 -7.05 5.18
C PHE A 47 -29.37 -5.71 5.51
N ALA A 48 -28.92 -4.97 4.51
CA ALA A 48 -28.34 -3.64 4.70
C ALA A 48 -29.35 -2.67 5.33
N LEU A 49 -30.57 -2.60 4.78
CA LEU A 49 -31.64 -1.77 5.34
C LEU A 49 -31.98 -2.17 6.79
N ARG A 50 -31.99 -3.48 7.08
CA ARG A 50 -32.24 -3.97 8.44
C ARG A 50 -31.15 -3.54 9.43
N VAL A 51 -29.88 -3.53 9.02
CA VAL A 51 -28.78 -3.03 9.85
C VAL A 51 -28.92 -1.52 10.06
N LEU A 52 -29.18 -0.75 9.00
CA LEU A 52 -29.36 0.70 9.08
C LEU A 52 -30.54 1.09 9.99
N LEU A 53 -31.68 0.42 9.85
CA LEU A 53 -32.85 0.57 10.73
C LEU A 53 -32.54 0.22 12.18
N SER A 54 -31.80 -0.86 12.41
CA SER A 54 -31.42 -1.24 13.77
C SER A 54 -30.48 -0.22 14.39
N ARG A 55 -29.56 0.37 13.61
CA ARG A 55 -28.65 1.43 14.07
C ARG A 55 -29.41 2.71 14.40
N SER A 56 -30.37 3.12 13.57
CA SER A 56 -31.17 4.35 13.81
C SER A 56 -32.12 4.22 15.01
N LEU A 57 -32.70 3.04 15.24
CA LEU A 57 -33.61 2.78 16.36
C LEU A 57 -32.89 2.44 17.67
N SER A 58 -31.60 2.14 17.63
CA SER A 58 -30.84 1.76 18.82
C SER A 58 -30.54 2.97 19.70
N ARG A 59 -30.71 2.79 21.01
CA ARG A 59 -30.26 3.74 22.04
C ARG A 59 -28.86 3.41 22.56
N SER A 60 -28.13 2.51 21.89
CA SER A 60 -26.76 2.12 22.27
C SER A 60 -25.82 3.32 22.19
N THR A 61 -24.97 3.50 23.20
CA THR A 61 -23.92 4.54 23.27
C THR A 61 -22.71 4.24 22.38
N THR A 62 -22.76 3.18 21.58
CA THR A 62 -21.69 2.79 20.68
C THR A 62 -21.77 3.68 19.43
N ILE A 63 -21.05 4.79 19.46
CA ILE A 63 -21.05 5.81 18.41
C ILE A 63 -20.32 5.25 17.18
N VAL A 64 -21.09 4.73 16.22
CA VAL A 64 -20.59 4.52 14.85
C VAL A 64 -20.53 5.90 14.21
N GLN A 65 -19.33 6.35 13.81
CA GLN A 65 -19.10 7.71 13.30
C GLN A 65 -19.78 7.97 11.94
N ASN A 66 -20.23 6.91 11.25
CA ASN A 66 -21.05 6.99 10.04
C ASN A 66 -22.12 5.88 10.05
N SER A 67 -23.21 6.11 10.79
CA SER A 67 -24.30 5.13 10.96
C SER A 67 -25.12 4.85 9.70
N ASN A 68 -24.94 5.67 8.66
CA ASN A 68 -25.79 5.68 7.46
C ASN A 68 -25.24 4.84 6.31
N CYS A 69 -24.09 4.19 6.50
CA CYS A 69 -23.46 3.34 5.49
C CYS A 69 -23.24 1.91 6.01
N VAL A 70 -23.51 0.91 5.17
CA VAL A 70 -23.29 -0.52 5.46
C VAL A 70 -22.63 -1.19 4.26
N PHE A 71 -21.61 -2.00 4.53
CA PHE A 71 -20.99 -2.89 3.55
C PHE A 71 -21.51 -4.31 3.72
N VAL A 72 -21.96 -4.90 2.61
CA VAL A 72 -22.36 -6.31 2.52
C VAL A 72 -21.39 -7.03 1.60
N LEU A 73 -20.68 -8.03 2.12
CA LEU A 73 -19.78 -8.89 1.36
C LEU A 73 -20.59 -10.00 0.71
N LEU A 74 -20.43 -10.18 -0.60
CA LEU A 74 -20.96 -11.31 -1.36
C LEU A 74 -19.81 -12.29 -1.59
N VAL A 75 -19.92 -13.53 -1.09
CA VAL A 75 -18.82 -14.49 -1.17
C VAL A 75 -19.33 -15.88 -1.54
N ASP A 76 -18.60 -16.56 -2.42
CA ASP A 76 -18.73 -17.99 -2.68
C ASP A 76 -17.37 -18.72 -2.51
N SER A 77 -17.31 -19.99 -2.91
CA SER A 77 -16.09 -20.83 -2.81
C SER A 77 -14.91 -20.37 -3.68
N GLN A 78 -15.11 -19.46 -4.63
CA GLN A 78 -14.11 -18.98 -5.59
C GLN A 78 -14.11 -17.46 -5.79
N TYR A 79 -15.27 -16.83 -5.70
CA TYR A 79 -15.52 -15.44 -6.06
C TYR A 79 -16.02 -14.60 -4.87
N GLY A 80 -15.83 -13.29 -5.00
CA GLY A 80 -16.26 -12.31 -4.02
C GLY A 80 -16.58 -10.96 -4.65
N GLY A 81 -17.43 -10.20 -3.96
CA GLY A 81 -17.81 -8.84 -4.30
C GLY A 81 -18.37 -8.11 -3.08
N VAL A 82 -18.70 -6.83 -3.26
CA VAL A 82 -19.13 -5.93 -2.19
C VAL A 82 -20.31 -5.10 -2.67
N VAL A 83 -21.32 -4.99 -1.82
CA VAL A 83 -22.43 -4.05 -1.96
C VAL A 83 -22.33 -3.01 -0.84
N GLU A 84 -22.14 -1.75 -1.22
CA GLU A 84 -22.21 -0.59 -0.33
C GLU A 84 -23.61 0.01 -0.42
N VAL A 85 -24.23 0.21 0.74
CA VAL A 85 -25.54 0.86 0.87
C VAL A 85 -25.40 2.03 1.81
N GLU A 86 -25.62 3.23 1.29
CA GLU A 86 -25.56 4.48 2.04
C GLU A 86 -26.89 5.23 1.94
N GLY A 87 -27.44 5.70 3.05
CA GLY A 87 -28.68 6.47 3.03
C GLY A 87 -29.16 6.90 4.41
N ASP A 88 -29.91 8.00 4.45
CA ASP A 88 -30.54 8.50 5.67
C ASP A 88 -31.90 7.83 5.88
N VAL A 89 -31.96 6.90 6.85
CA VAL A 89 -33.17 6.15 7.18
C VAL A 89 -34.24 7.03 7.83
N ASN A 90 -33.91 8.23 8.31
CA ASN A 90 -34.93 9.15 8.84
C ASN A 90 -35.91 9.64 7.76
N LYS A 91 -35.54 9.52 6.48
CA LYS A 91 -36.38 9.83 5.33
C LYS A 91 -37.26 8.66 4.87
N LEU A 92 -37.25 7.54 5.61
CA LEU A 92 -38.12 6.41 5.32
C LEU A 92 -39.53 6.68 5.86
N ASP A 93 -40.48 6.83 4.95
CA ASP A 93 -41.89 6.91 5.30
C ASP A 93 -42.41 5.52 5.70
N PHE A 94 -42.94 5.40 6.93
CA PHE A 94 -43.41 4.13 7.47
C PHE A 94 -44.93 4.00 7.34
N ASP A 95 -45.37 3.09 6.46
CA ASP A 95 -46.74 2.57 6.46
C ASP A 95 -46.77 1.12 6.96
N ILE A 96 -47.50 0.89 8.06
CA ILE A 96 -47.65 -0.44 8.68
C ILE A 96 -48.31 -1.43 7.70
N SER A 97 -49.16 -0.94 6.79
CA SER A 97 -49.87 -1.77 5.82
C SER A 97 -48.98 -2.21 4.66
N ASN A 98 -47.85 -1.54 4.42
CA ASN A 98 -47.02 -1.78 3.23
C ASN A 98 -45.51 -1.55 3.44
N VAL A 99 -44.96 -2.19 4.46
CA VAL A 99 -43.55 -2.03 4.90
C VAL A 99 -42.54 -2.29 3.77
N TYR A 100 -42.82 -3.24 2.87
CA TYR A 100 -41.89 -3.58 1.79
C TYR A 100 -41.90 -2.57 0.65
N GLU A 101 -43.04 -1.96 0.34
CA GLU A 101 -43.12 -0.90 -0.66
C GLU A 101 -42.43 0.37 -0.18
N CYS A 102 -42.65 0.76 1.08
CA CYS A 102 -41.92 1.84 1.74
C CYS A 102 -40.40 1.64 1.69
N ALA A 103 -39.93 0.43 2.00
CA ALA A 103 -38.53 0.07 1.93
C ALA A 103 -37.98 0.18 0.49
N ALA A 104 -38.72 -0.33 -0.49
CA ALA A 104 -38.32 -0.27 -1.89
C ALA A 104 -38.28 1.17 -2.43
N GLU A 105 -39.23 2.02 -2.03
CA GLU A 105 -39.28 3.43 -2.40
C GLU A 105 -38.11 4.21 -1.79
N TRP A 106 -37.79 3.98 -0.53
CA TRP A 106 -36.62 4.58 0.11
C TRP A 106 -35.31 4.14 -0.57
N ILE A 107 -35.16 2.86 -0.90
CA ILE A 107 -33.98 2.37 -1.63
C ILE A 107 -33.82 3.09 -2.98
N LYS A 108 -34.93 3.38 -3.69
CA LYS A 108 -34.89 4.06 -4.99
C LYS A 108 -34.62 5.56 -4.90
N THR A 109 -35.09 6.22 -3.85
CA THR A 109 -35.17 7.70 -3.79
C THR A 109 -34.17 8.30 -2.80
N ASN A 110 -33.80 7.57 -1.76
CA ASN A 110 -33.06 8.08 -0.60
C ASN A 110 -31.80 7.27 -0.27
N ALA A 111 -31.53 6.18 -0.99
CA ALA A 111 -30.31 5.39 -0.85
C ALA A 111 -29.39 5.51 -2.07
N LYS A 112 -28.09 5.55 -1.81
CA LYS A 112 -27.01 5.37 -2.78
C LYS A 112 -26.50 3.94 -2.66
N ILE A 113 -26.57 3.19 -3.76
CA ILE A 113 -26.14 1.78 -3.80
C ILE A 113 -24.96 1.68 -4.76
N SER A 114 -23.83 1.20 -4.26
CA SER A 114 -22.64 0.95 -5.07
C SER A 114 -22.34 -0.55 -5.04
N VAL A 115 -22.20 -1.19 -6.20
CA VAL A 115 -21.96 -2.63 -6.32
C VAL A 115 -20.64 -2.86 -7.03
N SER A 116 -19.75 -3.65 -6.40
CA SER A 116 -18.48 -4.05 -7.01
C SER A 116 -18.69 -5.22 -7.98
N PRO A 117 -17.81 -5.38 -8.99
CA PRO A 117 -17.80 -6.59 -9.82
C PRO A 117 -17.47 -7.82 -8.97
N ILE A 118 -18.01 -8.96 -9.38
CA ILE A 118 -17.70 -10.25 -8.78
C ILE A 118 -16.41 -10.78 -9.38
N ASP A 119 -15.36 -10.78 -8.57
CA ASP A 119 -14.01 -11.17 -8.97
C ASP A 119 -13.55 -12.39 -8.18
N ARG A 120 -12.53 -13.10 -8.70
CA ARG A 120 -11.95 -14.24 -8.01
C ARG A 120 -11.24 -13.77 -6.73
N ILE A 121 -11.48 -14.47 -5.63
CA ILE A 121 -10.84 -14.16 -4.33
C ILE A 121 -10.09 -15.36 -3.74
N TRP A 122 -10.48 -16.59 -4.12
CA TRP A 122 -9.84 -17.81 -3.65
C TRP A 122 -9.09 -18.53 -4.79
N ASN A 123 -7.90 -19.04 -4.49
CA ASN A 123 -7.22 -19.96 -5.39
C ASN A 123 -7.81 -21.38 -5.30
N LYS A 124 -7.32 -22.31 -6.12
CA LYS A 124 -7.82 -23.70 -6.16
C LYS A 124 -7.66 -24.48 -4.84
N LEU A 125 -6.85 -23.97 -3.92
CA LEU A 125 -6.57 -24.54 -2.60
C LEU A 125 -7.38 -23.84 -1.49
N GLY A 126 -8.24 -22.87 -1.82
CA GLY A 126 -9.03 -22.11 -0.85
C GLY A 126 -8.27 -20.98 -0.17
N ASN A 127 -7.03 -20.66 -0.58
CA ASN A 127 -6.28 -19.54 -0.04
C ASN A 127 -6.67 -18.23 -0.73
N ALA A 128 -6.73 -17.14 0.03
CA ALA A 128 -6.96 -15.80 -0.50
C ALA A 128 -5.85 -15.43 -1.49
N ASN A 129 -6.22 -14.94 -2.67
CA ASN A 129 -5.26 -14.41 -3.63
C ASN A 129 -5.08 -12.90 -3.39
N TRP A 130 -4.09 -12.54 -2.57
CA TRP A 130 -3.89 -11.17 -2.08
C TRP A 130 -3.62 -10.13 -3.17
N GLY A 131 -3.21 -10.55 -4.37
CA GLY A 131 -2.99 -9.66 -5.52
C GLY A 131 -4.22 -9.46 -6.41
N ASP A 132 -5.31 -10.20 -6.18
CA ASP A 132 -6.52 -10.10 -7.00
C ASP A 132 -7.42 -8.94 -6.55
N ILE A 133 -8.06 -8.30 -7.53
CA ILE A 133 -8.97 -7.16 -7.33
C ILE A 133 -10.12 -7.52 -6.37
N GLY A 134 -10.70 -8.70 -6.48
CA GLY A 134 -11.81 -9.13 -5.61
C GLY A 134 -11.39 -9.23 -4.14
N THR A 135 -10.21 -9.81 -3.87
CA THR A 135 -9.67 -9.93 -2.51
C THR A 135 -9.46 -8.54 -1.92
N LEU A 136 -8.95 -7.62 -2.73
CA LEU A 136 -8.68 -6.25 -2.35
C LEU A 136 -9.96 -5.47 -2.02
N GLN A 137 -11.03 -5.66 -2.80
CA GLN A 137 -12.34 -5.06 -2.54
C GLN A 137 -12.93 -5.53 -1.20
N VAL A 138 -12.87 -6.84 -0.92
CA VAL A 138 -13.34 -7.43 0.34
C VAL A 138 -12.54 -6.88 1.53
N LEU A 139 -11.22 -6.74 1.38
CA LEU A 139 -10.35 -6.13 2.39
C LEU A 139 -10.68 -4.66 2.63
N LEU A 140 -10.87 -3.88 1.57
CA LEU A 140 -11.22 -2.46 1.68
C LEU A 140 -12.55 -2.28 2.41
N ALA A 141 -13.57 -3.04 2.02
CA ALA A 141 -14.88 -3.02 2.66
C ALA A 141 -14.78 -3.38 4.15
N THR A 142 -13.96 -4.38 4.48
CA THR A 142 -13.67 -4.77 5.85
C THR A 142 -13.01 -3.63 6.63
N PHE A 143 -12.00 -3.00 6.03
CA PHE A 143 -11.30 -1.87 6.61
C PHE A 143 -12.23 -0.68 6.87
N TYR A 144 -13.03 -0.27 5.88
CA TYR A 144 -13.96 0.86 6.04
C TYR A 144 -15.06 0.56 7.07
N SER A 145 -15.55 -0.68 7.15
CA SER A 145 -16.44 -1.10 8.24
C SER A 145 -15.79 -0.97 9.62
N MET A 146 -14.49 -1.27 9.75
CA MET A 146 -13.76 -1.06 11.00
C MET A 146 -13.56 0.43 11.30
N VAL A 147 -13.24 1.24 10.29
CA VAL A 147 -13.12 2.71 10.40
C VAL A 147 -14.42 3.34 10.87
N GLN A 148 -15.57 2.89 10.38
CA GLN A 148 -16.88 3.37 10.84
C GLN A 148 -17.07 3.23 12.36
N PHE A 149 -16.42 2.23 12.97
CA PHE A 149 -16.51 1.94 14.40
C PHE A 149 -15.36 2.52 15.23
N CYS A 150 -14.13 2.38 14.76
CA CYS A 150 -12.91 2.78 15.47
C CYS A 150 -12.45 4.21 15.16
N GLY A 151 -13.03 4.85 14.13
CA GLY A 151 -12.52 6.07 13.52
C GLY A 151 -11.37 5.79 12.54
N MET A 152 -10.96 6.84 11.81
CA MET A 152 -9.79 6.74 10.91
C MET A 152 -8.54 6.37 11.73
N PRO A 153 -7.75 5.38 11.28
CA PRO A 153 -6.51 5.05 11.95
C PRO A 153 -5.58 6.27 11.93
N LYS A 154 -4.93 6.54 13.07
CA LYS A 154 -3.95 7.63 13.21
C LYS A 154 -2.66 7.34 12.43
N TYR A 155 -2.44 6.07 12.10
CA TYR A 155 -1.28 5.54 11.39
C TYR A 155 -1.67 5.26 9.94
N SER A 156 -0.78 5.52 8.99
CA SER A 156 -1.03 5.17 7.59
C SER A 156 -1.16 3.65 7.41
N LEU A 157 -1.69 3.22 6.27
CA LEU A 157 -1.75 1.78 5.96
C LEU A 157 -0.34 1.15 5.93
N GLU A 158 0.67 1.92 5.50
CA GLU A 158 2.08 1.48 5.55
C GLU A 158 2.60 1.40 6.98
N ASP A 159 2.29 2.37 7.85
CA ASP A 159 2.70 2.35 9.25
C ASP A 159 2.13 1.10 9.94
N LEU A 160 0.85 0.77 9.67
CA LEU A 160 0.19 -0.45 10.16
C LEU A 160 0.79 -1.73 9.56
N ALA A 161 1.18 -1.72 8.29
CA ALA A 161 1.84 -2.86 7.64
C ALA A 161 3.25 -3.08 8.21
N ALA A 162 4.01 -2.01 8.44
CA ALA A 162 5.32 -2.04 9.07
C ALA A 162 5.23 -2.55 10.52
N GLU A 163 4.24 -2.09 11.30
CA GLU A 163 3.97 -2.60 12.64
C GLU A 163 3.56 -4.08 12.63
N HIS A 164 2.73 -4.49 11.67
CA HIS A 164 2.34 -5.89 11.49
C HIS A 164 3.54 -6.77 11.17
N ASN A 165 4.42 -6.35 10.24
CA ASN A 165 5.65 -7.06 9.90
C ASN A 165 6.58 -7.16 11.10
N THR A 166 6.72 -6.09 11.88
CA THR A 166 7.48 -6.09 13.14
C THR A 166 6.90 -7.09 14.14
N ARG A 167 5.56 -7.12 14.31
CA ARG A 167 4.89 -8.08 15.19
C ARG A 167 5.04 -9.53 14.70
N LEU A 168 5.00 -9.76 13.39
CA LEU A 168 5.26 -11.07 12.80
C LEU A 168 6.70 -11.52 13.03
N LYS A 169 7.68 -10.62 12.84
CA LYS A 169 9.08 -10.86 13.17
C LYS A 169 9.24 -11.23 14.64
N ASN A 170 8.66 -10.45 15.56
CA ASN A 170 8.69 -10.75 17.00
C ASN A 170 8.09 -12.12 17.34
N ARG A 171 6.94 -12.47 16.75
CA ARG A 171 6.33 -13.81 16.94
C ARG A 171 7.18 -14.95 16.38
N ARG A 172 7.90 -14.73 15.28
CA ARG A 172 8.84 -15.72 14.72
C ARG A 172 10.04 -15.91 15.66
N ILE A 173 10.59 -14.81 16.19
CA ILE A 173 11.67 -14.83 17.17
C ILE A 173 11.21 -15.54 18.46
N GLU A 174 10.02 -15.22 18.99
CA GLU A 174 9.45 -15.90 20.17
C GLU A 174 9.28 -17.41 19.96
N ARG A 175 8.83 -17.86 18.78
CA ARG A 175 8.71 -19.29 18.46
C ARG A 175 10.07 -19.97 18.35
N GLN A 176 11.04 -19.31 17.72
CA GLN A 176 12.42 -19.81 17.65
C GLN A 176 13.09 -19.88 19.03
N LEU A 177 12.78 -18.94 19.94
CA LEU A 177 13.26 -18.96 21.33
C LEU A 177 12.67 -20.14 22.12
N VAL A 178 11.42 -20.51 21.87
CA VAL A 178 10.79 -21.70 22.49
C VAL A 178 11.45 -22.99 21.99
N ASP A 179 11.77 -23.07 20.70
CA ASP A 179 12.45 -24.24 20.12
C ASP A 179 13.94 -24.32 20.53
N ALA A 180 14.61 -23.17 20.67
CA ALA A 180 16.00 -23.09 21.16
C ALA A 180 16.13 -23.39 22.66
N ALA A 181 15.14 -22.98 23.47
CA ALA A 181 15.10 -23.26 24.91
C ALA A 181 14.83 -24.74 25.24
N GLN A 182 14.26 -25.52 24.31
CA GLN A 182 14.03 -26.96 24.50
C GLN A 182 15.29 -27.83 24.27
N VAL A 183 16.40 -27.26 23.80
CA VAL A 183 17.64 -28.03 23.57
C VAL A 183 18.42 -28.29 24.87
N ASN A 184 18.11 -27.60 25.97
CA ASN A 184 18.75 -27.82 27.26
C ASN A 184 17.78 -28.16 28.40
N GLY A 185 17.58 -29.46 28.62
CA GLY A 185 17.38 -30.03 29.96
C GLY A 185 15.96 -30.06 30.53
N ASN A 186 15.37 -31.26 30.55
CA ASN A 186 14.38 -31.78 31.50
C ASN A 186 13.44 -30.76 32.19
N GLY A 187 12.31 -30.46 31.54
CA GLY A 187 11.16 -29.81 32.16
C GLY A 187 9.84 -30.36 31.62
N LEU A 188 9.22 -31.28 32.37
CA LEU A 188 7.89 -31.81 32.11
C LEU A 188 6.83 -30.69 32.19
N PHE A 189 6.37 -30.18 31.05
CA PHE A 189 5.08 -29.48 30.96
C PHE A 189 4.13 -30.29 30.07
N PRO A 190 2.95 -30.70 30.58
CA PRO A 190 2.01 -31.50 29.80
C PRO A 190 1.27 -30.61 28.81
N PHE A 191 1.71 -30.63 27.54
CA PHE A 191 0.87 -30.18 26.44
C PHE A 191 -0.34 -31.13 26.34
N GLN A 192 -1.50 -30.62 26.75
CA GLN A 192 -2.78 -31.28 26.57
C GLN A 192 -3.05 -31.44 25.06
N ARG A 193 -2.74 -32.62 24.53
CA ARG A 193 -3.27 -33.09 23.24
C ARG A 193 -4.80 -33.05 23.30
N ARG A 194 -5.42 -32.09 22.63
CA ARG A 194 -6.79 -32.25 22.12
C ARG A 194 -6.82 -31.99 20.62
N SER A 195 -7.02 -33.11 19.92
CA SER A 195 -7.59 -33.26 18.57
C SER A 195 -6.96 -32.44 17.45
N ILE A 196 -5.88 -33.02 16.91
CA ILE A 196 -5.37 -32.78 15.56
C ILE A 196 -6.39 -33.33 14.55
N SER A 197 -6.84 -32.49 13.62
CA SER A 197 -7.17 -32.88 12.25
C SER A 197 -5.99 -32.46 11.35
N PRO A 198 -5.48 -33.33 10.46
CA PRO A 198 -4.24 -33.08 9.73
C PRO A 198 -4.55 -32.39 8.38
N GLU A 199 -4.16 -31.14 8.20
CA GLU A 199 -4.20 -30.54 6.84
C GLU A 199 -3.11 -29.49 6.59
N ILE A 200 -2.01 -29.53 7.34
CA ILE A 200 -0.80 -28.81 6.93
C ILE A 200 0.38 -29.73 7.23
N VAL A 201 0.90 -30.36 6.18
CA VAL A 201 2.24 -30.97 6.22
C VAL A 201 3.22 -29.82 6.01
N GLU A 202 3.72 -29.25 7.10
CA GLU A 202 4.91 -28.40 7.02
C GLU A 202 6.09 -29.31 6.67
N VAL A 203 6.69 -29.06 5.51
CA VAL A 203 7.93 -29.70 5.09
C VAL A 203 9.01 -29.24 6.06
N GLN A 204 9.62 -30.21 6.76
CA GLN A 204 10.81 -29.96 7.58
C GLN A 204 11.97 -29.62 6.66
N ASP A 205 12.40 -28.36 6.65
CA ASP A 205 13.72 -28.00 6.16
C ASP A 205 14.64 -27.66 7.33
N GLY A 206 15.63 -28.52 7.49
CA GLY A 206 16.72 -28.35 8.43
C GLY A 206 17.73 -27.32 7.93
N VAL A 207 18.14 -26.46 8.85
CA VAL A 207 19.51 -26.09 9.26
C VAL A 207 19.31 -24.79 10.04
N GLN A 208 19.62 -24.82 11.34
CA GLN A 208 19.64 -23.63 12.18
C GLN A 208 20.65 -22.64 11.61
N VAL A 209 20.16 -21.53 11.07
CA VAL A 209 20.95 -20.32 10.87
C VAL A 209 20.36 -19.27 11.78
N GLU A 210 21.16 -18.80 12.74
CA GLU A 210 20.81 -17.73 13.65
C GLU A 210 20.38 -16.50 12.83
N SER A 211 19.15 -16.05 13.03
CA SER A 211 18.62 -14.84 12.39
C SER A 211 19.20 -13.62 13.09
N GLU A 212 20.33 -13.10 12.60
CA GLU A 212 20.84 -11.79 13.03
C GLU A 212 19.91 -10.67 12.51
N GLU A 213 19.56 -9.76 13.42
CA GLU A 213 18.56 -8.70 13.28
C GLU A 213 18.73 -7.83 12.02
N THR A 214 17.61 -7.36 11.45
CA THR A 214 17.62 -6.32 10.40
C THR A 214 18.36 -5.09 10.90
N LEU A 215 19.54 -4.84 10.32
CA LEU A 215 20.54 -3.88 10.80
C LEU A 215 20.05 -2.43 10.64
N LYS A 216 19.84 -1.72 11.75
CA LYS A 216 19.62 -0.26 11.76
C LYS A 216 20.96 0.46 11.88
N LEU A 217 21.25 1.36 10.95
CA LEU A 217 22.46 2.19 11.03
C LEU A 217 22.30 3.30 12.06
N GLU A 218 23.29 3.42 12.95
CA GLU A 218 23.30 4.44 14.00
C GLU A 218 23.73 5.81 13.47
N ILE A 219 23.08 6.86 13.99
CA ILE A 219 23.46 8.24 13.72
C ILE A 219 24.89 8.49 14.22
N GLY A 220 25.72 9.11 13.40
CA GLY A 220 27.13 9.37 13.67
C GLY A 220 28.09 8.28 13.20
N SER A 221 27.58 7.11 12.76
CA SER A 221 28.42 6.07 12.17
C SER A 221 28.99 6.50 10.81
N VAL A 222 30.20 6.02 10.49
CA VAL A 222 30.88 6.28 9.22
C VAL A 222 30.86 5.02 8.38
N LEU A 223 30.23 5.11 7.22
CA LEU A 223 30.20 4.06 6.21
C LEU A 223 31.27 4.31 5.16
N TRP A 224 32.02 3.25 4.84
CA TRP A 224 32.99 3.29 3.77
C TRP A 224 32.41 2.60 2.55
N LEU A 225 32.41 3.31 1.41
CA LEU A 225 31.97 2.83 0.12
C LEU A 225 33.20 2.48 -0.72
N GLU A 226 33.19 1.30 -1.32
CA GLU A 226 34.14 0.92 -2.38
C GLU A 226 33.44 0.94 -3.75
N ASP A 227 34.01 1.69 -4.69
CA ASP A 227 33.63 1.67 -6.10
C ASP A 227 34.89 1.59 -6.96
N SER A 228 35.01 0.47 -7.69
CA SER A 228 35.90 0.13 -8.82
C SER A 228 37.40 0.47 -8.73
N ASN A 229 37.84 1.61 -8.18
CA ASN A 229 39.21 2.03 -7.94
C ASN A 229 39.39 3.05 -6.77
N TRP A 230 38.34 3.39 -6.01
CA TRP A 230 38.40 4.42 -4.95
C TRP A 230 37.48 4.10 -3.76
N GLN A 231 37.85 4.64 -2.60
CA GLN A 231 37.09 4.52 -1.35
C GLN A 231 36.63 5.91 -0.90
N LYS A 232 35.36 6.05 -0.50
CA LYS A 232 34.81 7.28 0.11
C LYS A 232 34.09 6.98 1.41
N GLY A 233 34.27 7.86 2.39
CA GLY A 233 33.57 7.81 3.66
C GLY A 233 32.30 8.66 3.65
N PHE A 234 31.23 8.15 4.23
CA PHE A 234 29.98 8.89 4.45
C PHE A 234 29.57 8.78 5.92
N GLN A 235 29.41 9.92 6.58
CA GLN A 235 28.90 9.98 7.95
C GLN A 235 27.39 10.12 7.94
N ILE A 236 26.69 9.30 8.72
CA ILE A 236 25.22 9.33 8.81
C ILE A 236 24.80 10.43 9.79
N ASN A 237 23.95 11.34 9.33
CA ASN A 237 23.51 12.50 10.12
C ASN A 237 22.12 12.28 10.73
N GLU A 238 21.19 11.73 9.96
CA GLU A 238 19.79 11.55 10.36
C GLU A 238 19.14 10.42 9.55
N VAL A 239 18.08 9.84 10.10
CA VAL A 239 17.20 8.89 9.41
C VAL A 239 16.01 9.68 8.89
N LEU A 240 15.88 9.81 7.56
CA LEU A 240 14.81 10.57 6.92
C LEU A 240 13.52 9.75 6.79
N MET A 241 13.66 8.44 6.55
CA MET A 241 12.53 7.51 6.48
C MET A 241 12.93 6.15 7.05
N ASP A 242 12.13 5.62 7.98
CA ASP A 242 12.26 4.26 8.55
C ASP A 242 11.13 3.35 8.02
N SER A 243 10.94 3.34 6.69
CA SER A 243 9.89 2.58 5.99
C SER A 243 10.47 1.44 5.13
N GLU A 244 9.74 0.94 4.12
CA GLU A 244 10.13 -0.24 3.31
C GLU A 244 11.57 -0.23 2.78
N VAL A 245 12.11 0.95 2.44
CA VAL A 245 13.54 1.17 2.19
C VAL A 245 14.02 2.33 3.07
N PRO A 246 14.94 2.12 4.02
CA PRO A 246 15.40 3.18 4.89
C PRO A 246 16.23 4.18 4.09
N ILE A 247 15.91 5.47 4.26
CA ILE A 247 16.61 6.58 3.61
C ILE A 247 17.32 7.38 4.69
N TYR A 248 18.62 7.58 4.52
CA TYR A 248 19.48 8.31 5.43
C TYR A 248 19.95 9.61 4.79
N SER A 249 20.14 10.64 5.61
CA SER A 249 20.92 11.81 5.23
C SER A 249 22.37 11.56 5.66
N ALA A 250 23.31 11.74 4.74
CA ALA A 250 24.72 11.50 4.99
C ALA A 250 25.59 12.61 4.40
N THR A 251 26.72 12.89 5.02
CA THR A 251 27.73 13.83 4.51
C THR A 251 29.01 13.09 4.12
N PRO A 252 29.64 13.41 2.98
CA PRO A 252 30.96 12.90 2.66
C PRO A 252 31.95 13.35 3.74
N VAL A 253 32.82 12.43 4.18
CA VAL A 253 33.89 12.74 5.15
C VAL A 253 34.85 13.77 4.58
N GLU A 254 35.06 13.78 3.26
CA GLU A 254 35.92 14.77 2.60
C GLU A 254 35.26 16.15 2.43
N GLU A 255 33.92 16.21 2.41
CA GLU A 255 33.14 17.43 2.17
C GLU A 255 31.95 17.53 3.17
N PRO A 256 32.21 17.84 4.45
CA PRO A 256 31.19 17.78 5.51
C PRO A 256 30.04 18.81 5.34
N GLY A 257 30.17 19.77 4.42
CA GLY A 257 29.16 20.80 4.17
C GLY A 257 28.06 20.43 3.16
N LYS A 258 28.12 19.23 2.55
CA LYS A 258 27.21 18.84 1.45
C LYS A 258 26.38 17.62 1.83
N PRO A 259 25.13 17.78 2.31
CA PRO A 259 24.28 16.65 2.64
C PRO A 259 23.86 15.91 1.36
N LEU A 260 23.80 14.59 1.45
CA LEU A 260 23.41 13.64 0.40
C LEU A 260 22.39 12.64 0.93
N LEU A 261 21.55 12.11 0.05
CA LEU A 261 20.64 11.01 0.36
C LEU A 261 21.38 9.69 0.18
N LEU A 262 21.30 8.82 1.18
CA LEU A 262 21.91 7.50 1.18
C LEU A 262 20.82 6.43 1.28
N TYR A 263 20.83 5.52 0.31
CA TYR A 263 19.99 4.32 0.26
C TYR A 263 20.85 3.10 0.56
N VAL A 264 20.38 2.25 1.47
CA VAL A 264 21.09 1.04 1.90
C VAL A 264 20.20 -0.17 1.63
N GLY A 265 20.68 -1.10 0.80
CA GLY A 265 19.95 -2.33 0.52
C GLY A 265 20.25 -3.41 1.57
N SER A 266 19.72 -4.61 1.35
CA SER A 266 20.09 -5.79 2.14
C SER A 266 21.19 -6.59 1.47
N ARG A 267 21.62 -7.67 2.12
CA ARG A 267 22.84 -8.41 1.79
C ARG A 267 22.48 -9.65 1.01
N PRO A 268 23.20 -9.99 -0.08
CA PRO A 268 22.93 -11.20 -0.84
C PRO A 268 22.95 -12.50 -0.03
N SER A 269 23.77 -12.56 1.03
CA SER A 269 23.86 -13.73 1.91
C SER A 269 22.76 -13.81 2.96
N HIS A 270 21.96 -12.76 3.15
CA HIS A 270 20.79 -12.75 4.04
C HIS A 270 19.49 -13.07 3.26
N LEU A 271 19.59 -13.47 1.98
CA LEU A 271 18.45 -13.63 1.07
C LEU A 271 17.68 -14.96 1.23
N GLU A 272 18.05 -15.84 2.15
CA GLU A 272 17.25 -17.03 2.50
C GLU A 272 16.72 -16.90 3.95
N PRO A 273 15.39 -16.94 4.22
CA PRO A 273 14.21 -16.82 3.36
C PRO A 273 13.36 -15.56 3.69
N ALA A 274 13.97 -14.44 4.06
CA ALA A 274 13.24 -13.19 4.31
C ALA A 274 12.99 -12.46 2.98
N TRP A 275 11.79 -12.64 2.40
CA TRP A 275 11.33 -11.95 1.18
C TRP A 275 11.49 -10.42 1.25
N GLU A 276 11.48 -9.85 2.45
CA GLU A 276 11.72 -8.42 2.70
C GLU A 276 13.15 -7.99 2.33
N ASP A 277 14.17 -8.79 2.67
CA ASP A 277 15.57 -8.48 2.36
C ASP A 277 15.88 -8.58 0.86
N MET A 278 15.19 -9.48 0.15
CA MET A 278 15.20 -9.52 -1.31
C MET A 278 14.66 -8.23 -1.92
N ASN A 279 13.61 -7.65 -1.33
CA ASN A 279 12.98 -6.44 -1.82
C ASN A 279 13.93 -5.23 -1.70
N LEU A 280 14.54 -5.03 -0.53
CA LEU A 280 15.52 -3.95 -0.27
C LEU A 280 16.75 -4.02 -1.18
N TRP A 281 17.35 -5.21 -1.30
CA TRP A 281 18.49 -5.42 -2.19
C TRP A 281 18.13 -5.08 -3.64
N TYR A 282 16.99 -5.58 -4.11
CA TYR A 282 16.50 -5.35 -5.47
C TYR A 282 16.22 -3.87 -5.73
N HIS A 283 15.58 -3.18 -4.79
CA HIS A 283 15.23 -1.77 -4.91
C HIS A 283 16.44 -0.87 -5.09
N VAL A 284 17.45 -1.00 -4.21
CA VAL A 284 18.66 -0.16 -4.30
C VAL A 284 19.45 -0.45 -5.57
N GLN A 285 19.55 -1.72 -5.97
CA GLN A 285 20.22 -2.11 -7.22
C GLN A 285 19.47 -1.60 -8.45
N ARG A 286 18.14 -1.76 -8.48
CA ARG A 286 17.29 -1.31 -9.59
C ARG A 286 17.31 0.21 -9.72
N GLN A 287 17.20 0.93 -8.60
CA GLN A 287 17.35 2.39 -8.57
C GLN A 287 18.73 2.82 -9.09
N THR A 288 19.81 2.15 -8.65
CA THR A 288 21.17 2.41 -9.15
C THR A 288 21.26 2.22 -10.66
N LYS A 289 20.68 1.14 -11.19
CA LYS A 289 20.64 0.84 -12.63
C LYS A 289 19.88 1.91 -13.40
N VAL A 290 18.68 2.30 -12.94
CA VAL A 290 17.83 3.30 -13.60
C VAL A 290 18.53 4.66 -13.65
N LEU A 291 19.05 5.14 -12.52
CA LEU A 291 19.72 6.44 -12.47
C LEU A 291 21.04 6.44 -13.26
N SER A 292 21.77 5.32 -13.27
CA SER A 292 22.97 5.17 -14.11
C SER A 292 22.61 5.19 -15.59
N LEU A 293 21.50 4.55 -15.99
CA LEU A 293 20.99 4.60 -17.36
C LEU A 293 20.58 6.02 -17.77
N MET A 294 19.88 6.75 -16.89
CA MET A 294 19.54 8.15 -17.11
C MET A 294 20.79 9.00 -17.36
N LYS A 295 21.81 8.84 -16.50
CA LYS A 295 23.10 9.52 -16.63
C LYS A 295 23.82 9.17 -17.94
N GLN A 296 23.85 7.89 -18.32
CA GLN A 296 24.46 7.42 -19.57
C GLN A 296 23.75 7.98 -20.81
N ARG A 297 22.42 8.12 -20.76
CA ARG A 297 21.62 8.71 -21.84
C ARG A 297 21.62 10.24 -21.84
N GLY A 298 22.36 10.87 -20.92
CA GLY A 298 22.44 12.33 -20.82
C GLY A 298 21.15 13.00 -20.32
N LEU A 299 20.25 12.22 -19.70
CA LEU A 299 19.03 12.76 -19.09
C LEU A 299 19.43 13.53 -17.83
N SER A 300 19.37 14.85 -17.92
CA SER A 300 19.66 15.73 -16.80
C SER A 300 18.54 16.74 -16.64
N SER A 301 18.01 16.81 -15.42
CA SER A 301 17.02 17.78 -15.01
C SER A 301 17.27 18.10 -13.54
N LYS A 302 17.03 19.34 -13.14
CA LYS A 302 17.10 19.72 -11.71
C LYS A 302 16.02 19.01 -10.86
N PHE A 303 15.00 18.45 -11.52
CA PHE A 303 13.88 17.71 -10.91
C PHE A 303 14.13 16.20 -10.84
N LEU A 304 15.29 15.73 -11.30
CA LEU A 304 15.72 14.33 -11.19
C LEU A 304 16.91 14.22 -10.22
N PRO A 305 16.99 13.13 -9.43
CA PRO A 305 18.11 12.89 -8.55
C PRO A 305 19.37 12.58 -9.34
N GLN A 306 20.51 13.06 -8.85
CA GLN A 306 21.83 12.81 -9.42
C GLN A 306 22.59 11.82 -8.57
N VAL A 307 23.21 10.81 -9.20
CA VAL A 307 24.06 9.83 -8.52
C VAL A 307 25.39 10.49 -8.15
N ALA A 308 25.64 10.62 -6.85
CA ALA A 308 26.90 11.09 -6.29
C ALA A 308 27.91 9.93 -6.15
N ALA A 309 27.45 8.78 -5.68
CA ALA A 309 28.23 7.55 -5.59
C ALA A 309 27.29 6.32 -5.56
N SER A 310 27.81 5.16 -5.96
CA SER A 310 27.12 3.88 -5.83
C SER A 310 28.17 2.78 -5.70
N GLY A 311 27.94 1.77 -4.88
CA GLY A 311 28.95 0.74 -4.66
C GLY A 311 28.52 -0.25 -3.60
N ARG A 312 29.51 -0.81 -2.90
CA ARG A 312 29.28 -1.72 -1.78
C ARG A 312 29.93 -1.19 -0.50
N ILE A 313 29.30 -1.47 0.63
CA ILE A 313 29.87 -1.14 1.93
C ILE A 313 31.10 -2.01 2.19
N ILE A 314 32.17 -1.38 2.66
CA ILE A 314 33.32 -2.01 3.31
C ILE A 314 33.33 -1.63 4.79
N HIS A 315 33.82 -2.52 5.63
CA HIS A 315 33.95 -2.26 7.06
C HIS A 315 35.40 -1.89 7.40
N PRO A 316 35.63 -1.13 8.49
CA PRO A 316 36.98 -0.90 8.98
C PRO A 316 37.65 -2.23 9.38
N GLY A 317 38.91 -2.41 8.99
CA GLY A 317 39.72 -3.61 9.26
C GLY A 317 40.02 -4.47 8.01
N GLN A 318 40.85 -5.50 8.18
CA GLN A 318 41.19 -6.42 7.10
C GLN A 318 39.98 -7.31 6.78
N CYS A 319 39.43 -7.14 5.59
CA CYS A 319 38.32 -7.96 5.12
C CYS A 319 38.79 -9.40 4.92
N ASN A 320 38.10 -10.36 5.54
CA ASN A 320 38.39 -11.80 5.43
C ASN A 320 37.78 -12.44 4.17
N LYS A 321 37.37 -11.64 3.19
CA LYS A 321 36.77 -12.10 1.95
C LYS A 321 37.82 -12.88 1.12
N PRO A 322 37.55 -14.13 0.72
CA PRO A 322 38.44 -14.84 -0.20
C PRO A 322 38.50 -14.12 -1.55
N SER A 323 39.68 -14.12 -2.17
CA SER A 323 39.95 -13.47 -3.47
C SER A 323 39.07 -13.97 -4.63
N SER A 324 38.39 -15.11 -4.46
CA SER A 324 37.46 -15.71 -5.42
C SER A 324 35.99 -15.63 -4.97
N GLY A 325 35.50 -14.44 -4.64
CA GLY A 325 34.06 -14.17 -4.54
C GLY A 325 33.34 -14.76 -3.32
N GLY A 326 34.05 -15.17 -2.27
CA GLY A 326 33.42 -15.60 -1.02
C GLY A 326 32.82 -14.43 -0.22
N ASN A 327 32.10 -14.75 0.86
CA ASN A 327 31.46 -13.76 1.72
C ASN A 327 32.37 -13.41 2.91
N CYS A 328 32.35 -12.13 3.30
CA CYS A 328 32.95 -11.66 4.55
C CYS A 328 31.94 -11.85 5.70
N GLY A 329 32.42 -12.19 6.89
CA GLY A 329 31.58 -12.40 8.07
C GLY A 329 31.04 -11.13 8.74
N HIS A 330 31.54 -9.94 8.39
CA HIS A 330 31.01 -8.69 8.96
C HIS A 330 29.57 -8.47 8.49
N PRO A 331 28.64 -7.90 9.28
CA PRO A 331 27.23 -7.61 8.92
C PRO A 331 26.98 -6.51 7.87
N TRP A 332 27.99 -5.79 7.36
CA TRP A 332 27.79 -4.72 6.35
C TRP A 332 28.62 -4.90 5.08
N CYS A 333 29.70 -5.68 5.13
CA CYS A 333 30.53 -5.97 3.97
C CYS A 333 29.71 -6.44 2.75
N GLY A 334 29.85 -5.77 1.61
CA GLY A 334 29.22 -6.19 0.36
C GLY A 334 27.76 -5.77 0.19
N THR A 335 27.15 -5.10 1.18
CA THR A 335 25.80 -4.52 1.08
C THR A 335 25.79 -3.42 0.01
N PRO A 336 24.82 -3.41 -0.92
CA PRO A 336 24.74 -2.37 -1.94
C PRO A 336 24.27 -1.05 -1.35
N ILE A 337 24.91 0.03 -1.79
CA ILE A 337 24.55 1.40 -1.39
C ILE A 337 24.51 2.32 -2.60
N LEU A 338 23.59 3.28 -2.53
CA LEU A 338 23.41 4.34 -3.51
C LEU A 338 23.36 5.68 -2.79
N VAL A 339 24.12 6.65 -3.29
CA VAL A 339 24.19 8.01 -2.76
C VAL A 339 23.74 8.99 -3.85
N THR A 340 22.75 9.82 -3.55
CA THR A 340 22.20 10.79 -4.50
C THR A 340 22.11 12.20 -3.91
N SER A 341 21.98 13.18 -4.79
CA SER A 341 21.59 14.55 -4.46
C SER A 341 20.39 14.99 -5.32
N PRO A 342 19.60 15.99 -4.92
CA PRO A 342 19.67 16.77 -3.66
C PRO A 342 19.01 16.06 -2.46
N VAL A 343 19.16 16.64 -1.26
CA VAL A 343 18.44 16.29 -0.03
C VAL A 343 17.29 17.28 0.19
N GLY A 344 16.16 16.81 0.71
CA GLY A 344 14.97 17.63 0.98
C GLY A 344 14.00 16.94 1.94
N GLU A 345 12.98 17.67 2.36
CA GLU A 345 11.88 17.13 3.17
C GLU A 345 10.91 16.35 2.28
N THR A 346 10.41 15.19 2.71
CA THR A 346 9.45 14.42 1.90
C THR A 346 8.10 15.14 1.84
N LEU A 347 7.39 14.99 0.71
CA LEU A 347 6.05 15.54 0.56
C LEU A 347 5.08 14.93 1.59
N SER A 348 5.24 13.65 1.94
CA SER A 348 4.50 13.00 3.03
C SER A 348 4.66 13.73 4.38
N SER A 349 5.89 14.13 4.74
CA SER A 349 6.15 14.95 5.95
C SER A 349 5.51 16.34 5.84
N MET A 350 5.65 16.98 4.68
CA MET A 350 5.12 18.31 4.43
C MET A 350 3.58 18.35 4.55
N ILE A 351 2.89 17.32 4.07
CA ILE A 351 1.44 17.15 4.21
C ILE A 351 1.06 16.93 5.68
N LYS A 352 1.76 16.03 6.40
CA LYS A 352 1.53 15.77 7.83
C LYS A 352 1.68 17.03 8.67
N ASN A 353 2.63 17.90 8.30
CA ASN A 353 2.89 19.18 8.97
C ASN A 353 1.95 20.31 8.53
N GLY A 354 1.04 20.06 7.58
CA GLY A 354 0.12 21.08 7.04
C GLY A 354 0.82 22.17 6.22
N ALA A 355 2.03 21.92 5.74
CA ALA A 355 2.86 22.86 4.99
C ALA A 355 2.68 22.78 3.47
N PHE A 356 1.79 21.91 2.97
CA PHE A 356 1.50 21.74 1.54
C PHE A 356 0.24 22.50 1.13
N GLY A 357 0.44 23.69 0.56
CA GLY A 357 -0.64 24.56 0.07
C GLY A 357 -0.87 24.46 -1.45
N PRO A 358 -1.79 25.29 -1.98
CA PRO A 358 -2.11 25.29 -3.40
C PRO A 358 -0.95 25.77 -4.29
N GLU A 359 -0.11 26.68 -3.82
CA GLU A 359 1.09 27.11 -4.55
C GLU A 359 2.12 25.98 -4.63
N GLU A 360 2.30 25.24 -3.54
CA GLU A 360 3.17 24.06 -3.47
C GLU A 360 2.66 22.96 -4.38
N ALA A 361 1.34 22.75 -4.45
CA ALA A 361 0.73 21.78 -5.35
C ALA A 361 1.00 22.09 -6.83
N LEU A 362 0.87 23.36 -7.25
CA LEU A 362 1.17 23.78 -8.62
C LEU A 362 2.66 23.60 -8.97
N LYS A 363 3.57 23.98 -8.05
CA LYS A 363 5.01 23.77 -8.21
C LYS A 363 5.36 22.28 -8.29
N CYS A 364 4.80 21.48 -7.38
CA CYS A 364 4.98 20.03 -7.36
C CYS A 364 4.53 19.38 -8.67
N CYS A 365 3.35 19.77 -9.17
CA CYS A 365 2.83 19.32 -10.45
C CYS A 365 3.80 19.62 -11.61
N HIS A 366 4.20 20.89 -11.75
CA HIS A 366 5.11 21.32 -12.80
C HIS A 366 6.46 20.59 -12.75
N ASP A 367 7.06 20.50 -11.56
CA ASP A 367 8.38 19.93 -11.36
C ASP A 367 8.38 18.41 -11.57
N CYS A 368 7.37 17.70 -11.06
CA CYS A 368 7.21 16.27 -11.29
C CYS A 368 6.91 15.97 -12.76
N LEU A 369 6.01 16.71 -13.42
CA LEU A 369 5.76 16.54 -14.86
C LEU A 369 7.03 16.77 -15.69
N SER A 370 7.85 17.75 -15.32
CA SER A 370 9.13 18.01 -15.99
C SER A 370 10.12 16.84 -15.82
N ALA A 371 10.17 16.23 -14.63
CA ALA A 371 10.97 15.02 -14.38
C ALA A 371 10.45 13.83 -15.20
N LEU A 372 9.14 13.62 -15.21
CA LEU A 372 8.48 12.53 -15.92
C LEU A 372 8.63 12.67 -17.44
N ALA A 373 8.47 13.86 -18.01
CA ALA A 373 8.71 14.12 -19.42
C ALA A 373 10.16 13.79 -19.82
N THR A 374 11.12 14.16 -18.97
CA THR A 374 12.55 13.84 -19.19
C THR A 374 12.79 12.33 -19.19
N ALA A 375 12.25 11.60 -18.21
CA ALA A 375 12.38 10.14 -18.12
C ALA A 375 11.65 9.41 -19.27
N SER A 376 10.43 9.85 -19.58
CA SER A 376 9.56 9.27 -20.61
C SER A 376 10.16 9.41 -22.01
N SER A 377 10.92 10.48 -22.29
CA SER A 377 11.68 10.61 -23.55
C SER A 377 12.68 9.48 -23.79
N ALA A 378 13.08 8.77 -22.74
CA ALA A 378 13.95 7.60 -22.79
C ALA A 378 13.20 6.28 -22.56
N GLY A 379 11.86 6.28 -22.55
CA GLY A 379 11.03 5.11 -22.30
C GLY A 379 11.05 4.63 -20.84
N ILE A 380 11.51 5.46 -19.90
CA ILE A 380 11.54 5.15 -18.47
C ILE A 380 10.23 5.63 -17.84
N ARG A 381 9.50 4.74 -17.19
CA ARG A 381 8.27 5.06 -16.44
C ARG A 381 8.51 4.89 -14.94
N HIS A 382 8.06 5.82 -14.12
CA HIS A 382 8.33 5.84 -12.69
C HIS A 382 7.64 4.68 -11.97
N GLY A 383 6.34 4.50 -12.20
CA GLY A 383 5.58 3.35 -11.71
C GLY A 383 5.24 3.30 -10.23
N ASP A 384 5.75 4.22 -9.42
CA ASP A 384 5.41 4.34 -8.00
C ASP A 384 5.38 5.82 -7.53
N ILE A 385 4.50 6.63 -8.13
CA ILE A 385 4.37 8.04 -7.76
C ILE A 385 3.48 8.15 -6.53
N ARG A 386 4.05 8.62 -5.42
CA ARG A 386 3.40 8.73 -4.11
C ARG A 386 4.10 9.80 -3.25
N PRO A 387 3.45 10.35 -2.20
CA PRO A 387 4.03 11.42 -1.37
C PRO A 387 5.42 11.11 -0.77
N GLU A 388 5.72 9.83 -0.55
CA GLU A 388 7.01 9.35 -0.03
C GLU A 388 8.13 9.48 -1.06
N ASN A 389 7.78 9.44 -2.34
CA ASN A 389 8.72 9.46 -3.46
C ASN A 389 8.91 10.86 -4.06
N VAL A 390 8.48 11.91 -3.37
CA VAL A 390 8.68 13.30 -3.76
C VAL A 390 9.35 14.05 -2.62
N ILE A 391 10.46 14.74 -2.89
CA ILE A 391 11.13 15.59 -1.91
C ILE A 391 11.03 17.06 -2.29
N TYR A 392 10.81 17.91 -1.31
CA TYR A 392 10.85 19.36 -1.37
C TYR A 392 12.25 19.85 -1.00
N VAL A 393 12.91 20.51 -1.96
CA VAL A 393 14.29 20.96 -1.81
C VAL A 393 14.31 22.47 -1.65
N ASN A 394 14.92 22.94 -0.56
CA ASN A 394 15.14 24.36 -0.31
C ASN A 394 16.63 24.70 -0.42
N THR A 395 17.03 25.39 -1.50
CA THR A 395 18.42 25.79 -1.75
C THR A 395 18.75 27.22 -1.29
N GLY A 396 17.90 27.82 -0.45
CA GLY A 396 18.08 29.18 0.07
C GLY A 396 17.18 30.21 -0.61
N VAL A 397 17.55 31.50 -0.51
CA VAL A 397 16.67 32.70 -0.46
C VAL A 397 15.47 32.74 -1.43
N LYS A 398 15.48 32.10 -2.61
CA LYS A 398 14.30 31.99 -3.50
C LYS A 398 14.25 30.75 -4.43
N ARG A 399 14.99 29.67 -4.16
CA ARG A 399 15.03 28.50 -5.07
C ARG A 399 14.55 27.25 -4.36
N THR A 400 13.24 27.04 -4.43
CA THR A 400 12.57 25.84 -3.96
C THR A 400 11.99 25.10 -5.16
N PHE A 401 12.07 23.77 -5.13
CA PHE A 401 11.56 22.90 -6.18
C PHE A 401 11.35 21.49 -5.63
N PHE A 402 10.55 20.70 -6.35
CA PHE A 402 10.32 19.31 -6.02
C PHE A 402 11.19 18.39 -6.88
N VAL A 403 11.61 17.26 -6.30
CA VAL A 403 12.38 16.22 -7.00
C VAL A 403 11.69 14.89 -6.81
N LEU A 404 11.50 14.17 -7.91
CA LEU A 404 10.94 12.82 -7.90
C LEU A 404 12.05 11.81 -7.61
N ILE A 405 11.97 11.13 -6.46
CA ILE A 405 12.88 10.06 -6.01
C ILE A 405 12.17 8.70 -6.07
N GLY A 406 12.80 7.61 -5.63
CA GLY A 406 12.11 6.30 -5.55
C GLY A 406 12.06 5.53 -6.87
N TRP A 407 13.04 5.72 -7.75
CA TRP A 407 13.13 5.06 -9.07
C TRP A 407 13.42 3.55 -9.00
N GLY A 408 13.41 2.93 -7.82
CA GLY A 408 13.57 1.48 -7.63
C GLY A 408 12.48 0.64 -8.30
N HIS A 409 11.28 1.21 -8.48
CA HIS A 409 10.14 0.56 -9.14
C HIS A 409 9.99 0.91 -10.64
N ALA A 410 10.90 1.71 -11.20
CA ALA A 410 10.75 2.21 -12.55
C ALA A 410 10.77 1.09 -13.59
N VAL A 411 9.82 1.13 -14.53
CA VAL A 411 9.64 0.16 -15.62
C VAL A 411 10.46 0.62 -16.83
N LEU A 412 11.37 -0.24 -17.30
CA LEU A 412 12.25 0.04 -18.45
C LEU A 412 11.82 -0.74 -19.70
N GLU A 413 11.26 -1.93 -19.51
CA GLU A 413 10.86 -2.86 -20.57
C GLU A 413 9.43 -3.37 -20.33
N ASP A 414 8.73 -3.83 -21.36
CA ASP A 414 7.34 -4.32 -21.25
C ASP A 414 7.18 -5.57 -20.37
N ARG A 415 8.28 -6.24 -20.01
CA ARG A 415 8.30 -7.39 -19.10
C ARG A 415 8.31 -6.97 -17.62
N ASP A 416 8.73 -5.74 -17.33
CA ASP A 416 8.72 -5.21 -15.98
C ASP A 416 7.28 -4.95 -15.54
N ARG A 417 6.95 -5.34 -14.30
CA ARG A 417 5.66 -5.04 -13.69
C ARG A 417 5.80 -3.86 -12.73
N PRO A 418 4.87 -2.90 -12.73
CA PRO A 418 4.89 -1.80 -11.77
C PRO A 418 4.59 -2.28 -10.36
N SER A 419 5.01 -1.48 -9.38
CA SER A 419 4.43 -1.57 -8.04
C SER A 419 2.96 -1.18 -8.10
N MET A 420 2.07 -1.97 -7.51
CA MET A 420 0.66 -1.60 -7.42
C MET A 420 0.40 -0.91 -6.09
N ASN A 421 0.11 0.38 -6.16
CA ASN A 421 -0.39 1.18 -5.04
C ASN A 421 -1.86 1.51 -5.27
N LEU A 422 -2.72 1.04 -4.36
CA LEU A 422 -4.17 1.21 -4.45
C LEU A 422 -4.68 2.65 -4.61
N PHE A 423 -3.95 3.59 -4.03
CA PHE A 423 -4.34 4.99 -3.94
C PHE A 423 -3.77 5.81 -5.08
N PHE A 424 -2.56 5.48 -5.51
CA PHE A 424 -1.82 6.33 -6.44
C PHE A 424 -1.54 5.67 -7.79
N SER A 425 -1.68 4.35 -7.95
CA SER A 425 -1.52 3.74 -9.27
C SER A 425 -2.61 4.17 -10.24
N SER A 426 -2.24 4.38 -11.50
CA SER A 426 -3.20 4.63 -12.57
C SER A 426 -4.21 3.49 -12.72
N THR A 427 -5.41 3.81 -13.20
CA THR A 427 -6.46 2.85 -13.52
C THR A 427 -5.94 1.75 -14.45
N TYR A 428 -5.15 2.12 -15.46
CA TYR A 428 -4.53 1.18 -16.39
C TYR A 428 -3.58 0.19 -15.68
N ALA A 429 -2.77 0.69 -14.75
CA ALA A 429 -1.88 -0.17 -13.95
C ALA A 429 -2.64 -1.15 -13.08
N LEU A 430 -3.75 -0.72 -12.48
CA LEU A 430 -4.58 -1.55 -11.60
C LEU A 430 -5.38 -2.60 -12.36
N GLN A 431 -5.78 -2.31 -13.61
CA GLN A 431 -6.55 -3.23 -14.44
C GLN A 431 -5.65 -4.23 -15.19
N GLU A 432 -4.60 -3.73 -15.82
CA GLU A 432 -3.78 -4.51 -16.77
C GLU A 432 -2.45 -4.97 -16.17
N GLY A 433 -2.08 -4.47 -14.97
CA GLY A 433 -0.79 -4.76 -14.35
C GLY A 433 0.40 -4.20 -15.16
N LYS A 434 0.17 -3.14 -15.94
CA LYS A 434 1.14 -2.53 -16.87
C LYS A 434 1.08 -1.00 -16.80
N LEU A 435 2.16 -0.33 -17.21
CA LEU A 435 2.19 1.12 -17.34
C LEU A 435 2.17 1.54 -18.80
N CYS A 436 1.37 2.55 -19.12
CA CYS A 436 1.48 3.31 -20.36
C CYS A 436 2.14 4.67 -20.11
N ALA A 437 2.40 5.45 -21.16
CA ALA A 437 3.02 6.76 -21.02
C ALA A 437 2.18 7.74 -20.17
N ALA A 438 0.86 7.56 -20.13
CA ALA A 438 -0.05 8.38 -19.34
C ALA A 438 -0.20 7.93 -17.88
N SER A 439 0.21 6.70 -17.55
CA SER A 439 0.03 6.13 -16.20
C SER A 439 0.69 6.98 -15.12
N ASP A 440 1.92 7.44 -15.35
CA ASP A 440 2.64 8.28 -14.39
C ASP A 440 1.96 9.65 -14.20
N ALA A 441 1.37 10.21 -15.26
CA ALA A 441 0.64 11.48 -15.16
C ALA A 441 -0.66 11.32 -14.36
N GLU A 442 -1.40 10.24 -14.57
CA GLU A 442 -2.61 9.90 -13.80
C GLU A 442 -2.27 9.72 -12.31
N SER A 443 -1.19 8.98 -12.01
CA SER A 443 -0.71 8.80 -10.64
C SER A 443 -0.33 10.11 -9.95
N LEU A 444 0.28 11.04 -10.68
CA LEU A 444 0.60 12.37 -10.17
C LEU A 444 -0.67 13.17 -9.84
N ILE A 445 -1.74 13.05 -10.64
CA ILE A 445 -3.03 13.70 -10.35
C ILE A 445 -3.60 13.18 -9.04
N TYR A 446 -3.56 11.86 -8.81
CA TYR A 446 -4.02 11.26 -7.55
C TYR A 446 -3.22 11.72 -6.34
N LEU A 447 -1.89 11.81 -6.50
CA LEU A 447 -1.01 12.37 -5.48
C LEU A 447 -1.40 13.81 -5.14
N LEU A 448 -1.60 14.68 -6.14
CA LEU A 448 -1.95 16.09 -5.93
C LEU A 448 -3.34 16.23 -5.29
N TYR A 449 -4.32 15.47 -5.77
CA TYR A 449 -5.67 15.47 -5.22
C TYR A 449 -5.68 15.09 -3.74
N PHE A 450 -4.98 14.01 -3.38
CA PHE A 450 -4.82 13.57 -2.00
C PHE A 450 -4.10 14.64 -1.16
N SER A 451 -2.98 15.15 -1.67
CA SER A 451 -2.14 16.11 -0.94
C SER A 451 -2.85 17.44 -0.69
N SER A 452 -3.82 17.82 -1.55
CA SER A 452 -4.66 19.01 -1.38
C SER A 452 -5.89 18.78 -0.48
N GLY A 453 -5.99 17.64 0.21
CA GLY A 453 -7.10 17.33 1.13
C GLY A 453 -8.31 16.66 0.47
N GLY A 454 -8.14 16.14 -0.75
CA GLY A 454 -9.16 15.33 -1.41
C GLY A 454 -9.40 14.01 -0.65
N VAL A 455 -10.66 13.65 -0.47
CA VAL A 455 -11.04 12.35 0.09
C VAL A 455 -10.99 11.34 -1.05
N PHE A 456 -10.14 10.31 -0.92
CA PHE A 456 -10.14 9.21 -1.88
C PHE A 456 -11.55 8.65 -2.04
N LEU A 457 -12.07 8.67 -3.27
CA LEU A 457 -13.29 7.95 -3.60
C LEU A 457 -13.07 6.48 -3.24
N THR A 458 -14.01 5.88 -2.51
CA THR A 458 -13.99 4.43 -2.31
C THR A 458 -14.01 3.80 -3.70
N TRP A 459 -13.13 2.82 -3.96
CA TRP A 459 -12.98 2.13 -5.25
C TRP A 459 -14.33 1.65 -5.86
N ILE A 460 -15.32 1.40 -5.00
CA ILE A 460 -16.69 1.00 -5.35
C ILE A 460 -17.42 2.11 -6.13
N GLN A 461 -17.17 3.39 -5.82
CA GLN A 461 -17.75 4.55 -6.50
C GLN A 461 -17.16 4.79 -7.90
N LEU A 462 -15.89 4.43 -8.11
CA LEU A 462 -15.18 4.59 -9.40
C LEU A 462 -15.66 3.60 -10.47
N LYS A 463 -16.06 2.38 -10.09
CA LYS A 463 -16.61 1.39 -11.02
C LYS A 463 -18.14 1.42 -11.16
N GLY A 464 -18.88 1.83 -10.12
CA GLY A 464 -20.35 1.95 -10.21
C GLY A 464 -20.85 2.89 -11.33
N HIS A 465 -20.04 3.89 -11.70
CA HIS A 465 -20.31 4.81 -12.80
C HIS A 465 -19.94 4.28 -14.20
N TYR A 466 -19.30 3.10 -14.31
CA TYR A 466 -18.79 2.58 -15.58
C TYR A 466 -19.83 1.75 -16.38
N ASN A 467 -20.87 1.24 -15.72
CA ASN A 467 -21.94 0.46 -16.39
C ASN A 467 -23.13 1.32 -16.86
N GLY A 468 -23.11 2.62 -16.61
CA GLY A 468 -24.10 3.57 -17.12
C GLY A 468 -23.46 4.47 -18.17
N GLU A 469 -23.83 4.27 -19.43
CA GLU A 469 -23.52 5.10 -20.60
C GLU A 469 -22.14 4.87 -21.26
N LYS A 470 -22.19 4.06 -22.32
CA LYS A 470 -21.25 4.16 -23.44
C LYS A 470 -21.34 5.57 -24.02
N ASN A 471 -20.17 6.16 -24.26
CA ASN A 471 -19.86 7.35 -25.06
C ASN A 471 -19.63 8.66 -24.28
N HIS A 472 -18.38 9.13 -24.35
CA HIS A 472 -17.93 10.53 -24.26
C HIS A 472 -18.08 11.30 -22.92
N GLY A 473 -18.64 10.72 -21.85
CA GLY A 473 -18.85 11.44 -20.59
C GLY A 473 -17.74 11.41 -19.52
N GLN A 474 -16.72 10.54 -19.65
CA GLN A 474 -15.73 10.34 -18.57
C GLN A 474 -14.62 11.40 -18.51
N GLU A 475 -14.20 11.94 -19.66
CA GLU A 475 -13.36 13.14 -19.67
C GLU A 475 -14.11 14.32 -19.04
N GLU A 476 -15.43 14.43 -19.28
CA GLU A 476 -16.23 15.57 -18.86
C GLU A 476 -16.57 15.59 -17.35
N LEU A 477 -16.68 14.43 -16.69
CA LEU A 477 -17.02 14.34 -15.26
C LEU A 477 -15.81 14.53 -14.33
N TYR A 478 -14.64 13.98 -14.69
CA TYR A 478 -13.38 14.31 -14.01
C TYR A 478 -12.97 15.77 -14.29
N SER A 479 -13.16 16.29 -15.52
CA SER A 479 -12.98 17.71 -15.83
C SER A 479 -13.95 18.64 -15.10
N ARG A 480 -15.20 18.20 -14.83
CA ARG A 480 -16.20 18.99 -14.09
C ARG A 480 -15.92 19.04 -12.59
N SER A 481 -15.38 17.98 -11.97
CA SER A 481 -15.02 18.02 -10.54
C SER A 481 -13.68 18.71 -10.27
N LEU A 482 -12.75 18.69 -11.23
CA LEU A 482 -11.42 19.31 -11.12
C LEU A 482 -11.32 20.71 -11.76
N GLY A 483 -12.40 21.23 -12.38
CA GLY A 483 -12.36 22.53 -13.04
C GLY A 483 -11.29 22.65 -14.14
N MET A 484 -10.78 21.53 -14.65
CA MET A 484 -9.77 21.50 -15.70
C MET A 484 -10.46 21.39 -17.07
N TYR A 485 -10.70 22.55 -17.67
CA TYR A 485 -10.90 22.64 -19.11
C TYR A 485 -9.60 22.24 -19.83
N ARG A 486 -9.75 21.36 -20.83
CA ARG A 486 -8.78 20.96 -21.87
C ARG A 486 -7.42 21.68 -21.84
N LEU A 487 -6.38 20.94 -21.48
CA LEU A 487 -5.02 21.13 -22.00
C LEU A 487 -4.54 19.80 -22.60
N CYS A 488 -5.03 19.55 -23.81
CA CYS A 488 -4.33 18.79 -24.86
C CYS A 488 -4.29 19.70 -26.08
#